data_AF-A0A3A6VA44-F1
#
_entry.id   AF-A0A3A6VA44-F1
#
_cell.length_a   1.000
_cell.length_b   1.000
_cell.length_c   1.000
_cell.angle_alpha   90.00
_cell.angle_beta   90.00
_cell.angle_gamma   90.00
#
_symmetry.space_group_name_H-M   'P 1'
#
loop_
_entity.id
_entity.type
_entity.pdbx_description
1 polymer ?
#
loop_
_entity_poly.entity_id
_entity_poly.type
_entity_poly.pdbx_seq_one_letter_code
_entity_poly.pdbx_strand_id
1 'polypeptide(L)'
;MIQIEKITGELAKSLCRTITKDLPEYFGLPEANEYYEIGVKTRTNFAAKDGDDTIGLVSIDFPYPNNANIYWMAVKRDYHRQGVGKQLIEAACHFAATQGAKTITVETLSPSELEENYLKTYQFYQSVGFNALFDLKPAGYEWNMVYMVKQLEALAENQQLIAIKPLELSDIPILVNAFQKANWQKPYVLFEGYHQEQQQSERAVWVAYVQDQIAGYVTLKWASHYEPFAHKEIPEIMDLNVLPAFRKLGIGSALLTAAEDKAASQCDVVGIGVGLYGGPDGGYGQAQRLYVNRGYIPDGLGVTYGYKPSIPGETYPLDDDLILWFTKKLTKNLHAESDVVTKKTPDSHDVYVPNTNYKLEFNAKDSFKIIDQKLFEFNKSCVPSTQKPEVIDINVTIKNGDEVIAGICTDVYIWKIMYISVFFVEEKYRNQGLGAILLNKVEEKAKELGVTLIHLDTFDFQAKDFYRKHGYEAFGVLDDCPKGHKRYYMKKVL
;
A
#
# COMPACT_ATOMS: atom_id res chain seq x y z
N MET A 1 -35.72 -8.72 -5.22
CA MET A 1 -34.48 -7.95 -5.51
C MET A 1 -33.45 -8.47 -4.55
N ILE A 2 -32.35 -9.02 -5.05
CA ILE A 2 -31.36 -9.68 -4.19
C ILE A 2 -30.67 -8.63 -3.32
N GLN A 3 -30.64 -8.85 -2.01
CA GLN A 3 -29.95 -8.02 -1.04
C GLN A 3 -28.81 -8.81 -0.39
N ILE A 4 -27.64 -8.20 -0.26
CA ILE A 4 -26.51 -8.80 0.46
C ILE A 4 -26.40 -8.12 1.82
N GLU A 5 -26.42 -8.91 2.89
CA GLU A 5 -26.29 -8.42 4.26
C GLU A 5 -25.20 -9.16 5.03
N LYS A 6 -24.52 -8.44 5.93
CA LYS A 6 -23.61 -9.07 6.89
C LYS A 6 -24.43 -9.74 7.99
N ILE A 7 -24.15 -10.99 8.30
CA ILE A 7 -24.93 -11.79 9.26
C ILE A 7 -24.08 -12.31 10.42
N THR A 8 -24.76 -12.75 11.48
CA THR A 8 -24.12 -13.35 12.66
C THR A 8 -23.59 -14.75 12.35
N GLY A 9 -22.58 -15.19 13.13
CA GLY A 9 -22.02 -16.53 13.00
C GLY A 9 -23.03 -17.65 13.25
N GLU A 10 -24.00 -17.47 14.15
CA GLU A 10 -25.06 -18.46 14.40
C GLU A 10 -25.99 -18.62 13.20
N LEU A 11 -26.38 -17.50 12.57
CA LEU A 11 -27.19 -17.56 11.36
C LEU A 11 -26.41 -18.18 10.21
N ALA A 12 -25.13 -17.83 10.05
CA ALA A 12 -24.25 -18.39 9.03
C ALA A 12 -24.09 -19.91 9.20
N LYS A 13 -23.91 -20.39 10.44
CA LYS A 13 -23.87 -21.83 10.74
C LYS A 13 -25.16 -22.54 10.30
N SER A 14 -26.33 -21.98 10.65
CA SER A 14 -27.61 -22.58 10.25
C SER A 14 -27.78 -22.60 8.73
N LEU A 15 -27.34 -21.55 8.03
CA LEU A 15 -27.45 -21.45 6.57
C LEU A 15 -26.49 -22.39 5.87
N CYS A 16 -25.24 -22.48 6.34
CA CYS A 16 -24.24 -23.42 5.84
C CYS A 16 -24.80 -24.84 5.89
N ARG A 17 -25.35 -25.26 7.04
CA ARG A 17 -26.00 -26.56 7.22
C ARG A 17 -27.13 -26.81 6.22
N THR A 18 -28.01 -25.84 6.01
CA THR A 18 -29.15 -25.99 5.10
C THR A 18 -28.70 -26.09 3.65
N ILE A 19 -27.85 -25.17 3.19
CA ILE A 19 -27.41 -25.10 1.78
C ILE A 19 -26.57 -26.33 1.41
N THR A 20 -25.74 -26.81 2.35
CA THR A 20 -24.92 -28.01 2.17
C THR A 20 -25.79 -29.25 1.90
N LYS A 21 -26.92 -29.39 2.61
CA LYS A 21 -27.87 -30.49 2.38
C LYS A 21 -28.56 -30.41 1.02
N ASP A 22 -28.78 -29.19 0.52
CA ASP A 22 -29.44 -28.95 -0.77
C ASP A 22 -28.49 -29.12 -1.98
N LEU A 23 -27.19 -29.31 -1.74
CA LEU A 23 -26.12 -29.41 -2.76
C LEU A 23 -25.20 -30.64 -2.52
N PRO A 24 -25.73 -31.86 -2.49
CA PRO A 24 -24.95 -33.07 -2.18
C PRO A 24 -23.82 -33.36 -3.18
N GLU A 25 -23.93 -32.87 -4.42
CA GLU A 25 -22.89 -32.99 -5.46
C GLU A 25 -21.66 -32.13 -5.19
N TYR A 26 -21.79 -31.04 -4.42
CA TYR A 26 -20.67 -30.20 -3.99
C TYR A 26 -20.20 -30.59 -2.59
N PHE A 27 -21.09 -31.05 -1.73
CA PHE A 27 -20.82 -31.26 -0.30
C PHE A 27 -21.13 -32.69 0.16
N GLY A 28 -20.63 -33.68 -0.58
CA GLY A 28 -20.95 -35.10 -0.37
C GLY A 28 -20.28 -35.77 0.84
N LEU A 29 -19.38 -35.10 1.55
CA LEU A 29 -18.64 -35.63 2.71
C LEU A 29 -19.18 -35.04 4.03
N PRO A 30 -19.98 -35.79 4.81
CA PRO A 30 -20.59 -35.29 6.04
C PRO A 30 -19.59 -34.72 7.06
N GLU A 31 -18.42 -35.35 7.20
CA GLU A 31 -17.37 -34.94 8.13
C GLU A 31 -16.77 -33.57 7.75
N ALA A 32 -16.63 -33.28 6.46
CA ALA A 32 -16.18 -31.98 5.98
C ALA A 32 -17.25 -30.89 6.21
N ASN A 33 -18.52 -31.25 6.08
CA ASN A 33 -19.65 -30.33 6.27
C ASN A 33 -19.75 -29.83 7.72
N GLU A 34 -19.53 -30.71 8.69
CA GLU A 34 -19.49 -30.30 10.11
C GLU A 34 -18.35 -29.32 10.39
N TYR A 35 -17.19 -29.52 9.75
CA TYR A 35 -16.05 -28.59 9.84
C TYR A 35 -16.39 -27.21 9.25
N TYR A 36 -17.04 -27.16 8.08
CA TYR A 36 -17.49 -25.90 7.49
C TYR A 36 -18.50 -25.18 8.39
N GLU A 37 -19.50 -25.88 8.92
CA GLU A 37 -20.50 -25.33 9.83
C GLU A 37 -19.89 -24.70 11.09
N ILE A 38 -18.90 -25.36 11.69
CA ILE A 38 -18.19 -24.83 12.86
C ILE A 38 -17.34 -23.62 12.46
N GLY A 39 -16.64 -23.72 11.34
CA GLY A 39 -15.72 -22.68 10.90
C GLY A 39 -16.40 -21.38 10.47
N VAL A 40 -17.58 -21.42 9.85
CA VAL A 40 -18.28 -20.18 9.47
C VAL A 40 -18.70 -19.35 10.70
N LYS A 41 -18.89 -19.98 11.87
CA LYS A 41 -19.38 -19.31 13.09
C LYS A 41 -18.44 -18.20 13.60
N THR A 42 -17.13 -18.36 13.42
CA THR A 42 -16.12 -17.41 13.91
C THR A 42 -15.65 -16.42 12.86
N ARG A 43 -16.21 -16.48 11.65
CA ARG A 43 -15.76 -15.73 10.47
C ARG A 43 -16.69 -14.58 10.12
N THR A 44 -16.27 -13.76 9.15
CA THR A 44 -17.13 -12.71 8.61
C THR A 44 -18.02 -13.32 7.54
N ASN A 45 -19.34 -13.19 7.69
CA ASN A 45 -20.31 -13.86 6.83
C ASN A 45 -21.25 -12.85 6.16
N PHE A 46 -21.55 -13.10 4.88
CA PHE A 46 -22.55 -12.35 4.12
C PHE A 46 -23.57 -13.31 3.53
N ALA A 47 -24.86 -12.99 3.70
CA ALA A 47 -25.97 -13.74 3.14
C ALA A 47 -26.59 -12.97 1.97
N ALA A 48 -26.97 -13.70 0.93
CA ALA A 48 -27.83 -13.19 -0.13
C ALA A 48 -29.28 -13.53 0.19
N LYS A 49 -30.16 -12.54 0.15
CA LYS A 49 -31.60 -12.68 0.40
C LYS A 49 -32.41 -12.27 -0.81
N ASP A 50 -33.49 -12.98 -1.09
CA ASP A 50 -34.56 -12.53 -1.98
C ASP A 50 -35.88 -12.54 -1.20
N GLY A 51 -36.35 -11.35 -0.79
CA GLY A 51 -37.40 -11.23 0.22
C GLY A 51 -36.93 -11.75 1.58
N ASP A 52 -37.72 -12.62 2.21
CA ASP A 52 -37.38 -13.26 3.49
C ASP A 52 -36.50 -14.51 3.33
N ASP A 53 -36.35 -15.01 2.09
CA ASP A 53 -35.59 -16.22 1.82
C ASP A 53 -34.10 -15.93 1.71
N THR A 54 -33.30 -16.66 2.48
CA THR A 54 -31.84 -16.66 2.30
C THR A 54 -31.46 -17.69 1.24
N ILE A 55 -30.76 -17.22 0.21
CA ILE A 55 -30.52 -17.95 -1.04
C ILE A 55 -29.03 -18.19 -1.33
N GLY A 56 -28.13 -17.63 -0.53
CA GLY A 56 -26.70 -17.90 -0.61
C GLY A 56 -25.92 -17.34 0.57
N LEU A 57 -24.69 -17.82 0.74
CA LEU A 57 -23.79 -17.44 1.83
C LEU A 57 -22.34 -17.43 1.31
N VAL A 58 -21.57 -16.41 1.70
CA VAL A 58 -20.11 -16.39 1.61
C VAL A 58 -19.52 -16.09 2.98
N SER A 59 -18.48 -16.84 3.34
CA SER A 59 -17.73 -16.72 4.59
C SER A 59 -16.27 -16.43 4.27
N ILE A 60 -15.73 -15.38 4.91
CA ILE A 60 -14.34 -14.95 4.72
C ILE A 60 -13.59 -14.80 6.05
N ASP A 61 -12.29 -15.06 6.01
CA ASP A 61 -11.34 -14.79 7.08
C ASP A 61 -10.12 -13.98 6.59
N PHE A 62 -9.27 -13.59 7.54
CA PHE A 62 -8.06 -12.78 7.30
C PHE A 62 -6.86 -13.51 7.90
N PRO A 63 -6.33 -14.54 7.21
CA PRO A 63 -5.16 -15.27 7.71
C PRO A 63 -3.92 -14.36 7.82
N TYR A 64 -3.87 -13.28 7.02
CA TYR A 64 -2.81 -12.27 7.06
C TYR A 64 -3.39 -10.86 6.88
N PRO A 65 -2.74 -9.79 7.38
CA PRO A 65 -3.27 -8.42 7.30
C PRO A 65 -3.58 -7.92 5.88
N ASN A 66 -2.79 -8.36 4.90
CA ASN A 66 -2.95 -7.92 3.50
C ASN A 66 -3.74 -8.91 2.63
N ASN A 67 -4.22 -10.03 3.17
CA ASN A 67 -4.92 -11.06 2.41
C ASN A 67 -6.20 -11.52 3.14
N ALA A 68 -7.34 -11.38 2.47
CA ALA A 68 -8.55 -12.08 2.85
C ALA A 68 -8.60 -13.46 2.19
N ASN A 69 -9.36 -14.38 2.76
CA ASN A 69 -9.54 -15.70 2.18
C ASN A 69 -11.02 -16.10 2.24
N ILE A 70 -11.53 -16.66 1.14
CA ILE A 70 -12.86 -17.25 1.09
C ILE A 70 -12.77 -18.63 1.73
N TYR A 71 -13.31 -18.72 2.95
CA TYR A 71 -13.35 -19.96 3.70
C TYR A 71 -14.41 -20.91 3.14
N TRP A 72 -15.59 -20.37 2.80
CA TRP A 72 -16.70 -21.17 2.31
C TRP A 72 -17.68 -20.31 1.53
N MET A 73 -18.28 -20.86 0.47
CA MET A 73 -19.31 -20.18 -0.31
C MET A 73 -20.27 -21.19 -0.93
N ALA A 74 -21.57 -20.89 -0.90
CA ALA A 74 -22.54 -21.59 -1.72
C ALA A 74 -23.79 -20.73 -2.01
N VAL A 75 -24.48 -21.05 -3.09
CA VAL A 75 -25.76 -20.47 -3.50
C VAL A 75 -26.73 -21.63 -3.71
N LYS A 76 -27.99 -21.50 -3.29
CA LYS A 76 -29.03 -22.52 -3.55
C LYS A 76 -29.17 -22.77 -5.05
N ARG A 77 -29.39 -24.03 -5.43
CA ARG A 77 -29.40 -24.50 -6.82
C ARG A 77 -30.33 -23.68 -7.72
N ASP A 78 -31.54 -23.40 -7.27
CA ASP A 78 -32.55 -22.67 -8.05
C ASP A 78 -32.14 -21.23 -8.37
N TYR A 79 -31.14 -20.70 -7.67
CA TYR A 79 -30.61 -19.34 -7.81
C TYR A 79 -29.23 -19.30 -8.51
N HIS A 80 -28.75 -20.44 -9.02
CA HIS A 80 -27.53 -20.49 -9.82
C HIS A 80 -27.71 -19.72 -11.13
N ARG A 81 -26.61 -19.14 -11.64
CA ARG A 81 -26.57 -18.37 -12.91
C ARG A 81 -27.46 -17.11 -12.95
N GLN A 82 -28.00 -16.68 -11.81
CA GLN A 82 -28.78 -15.44 -11.67
C GLN A 82 -27.97 -14.25 -11.11
N GLY A 83 -26.65 -14.39 -11.01
CA GLY A 83 -25.76 -13.34 -10.51
C GLY A 83 -25.60 -13.26 -8.99
N VAL A 84 -26.30 -14.10 -8.21
CA VAL A 84 -26.21 -14.14 -6.74
C VAL A 84 -24.77 -14.36 -6.25
N GLY A 85 -24.08 -15.35 -6.82
CA GLY A 85 -22.69 -15.64 -6.45
C GLY A 85 -21.76 -14.45 -6.73
N LYS A 86 -21.96 -13.77 -7.85
CA LYS A 86 -21.18 -12.56 -8.20
C LYS A 86 -21.38 -11.46 -7.15
N GLN A 87 -22.63 -11.19 -6.76
CA GLN A 87 -22.94 -10.17 -5.74
C GLN A 87 -22.35 -10.51 -4.36
N LEU A 88 -22.36 -11.79 -3.97
CA LEU A 88 -21.71 -12.25 -2.74
C LEU A 88 -20.19 -12.03 -2.79
N ILE A 89 -19.54 -12.36 -3.90
CA ILE A 89 -18.10 -12.12 -4.09
C ILE A 89 -17.77 -10.63 -4.08
N GLU A 90 -18.59 -9.80 -4.74
CA GLU A 90 -18.41 -8.34 -4.75
C GLU A 90 -18.50 -7.75 -3.33
N ALA A 91 -19.50 -8.16 -2.54
CA ALA A 91 -19.64 -7.74 -1.15
C ALA A 91 -18.47 -8.20 -0.28
N ALA A 92 -18.01 -9.45 -0.45
CA ALA A 92 -16.86 -9.98 0.25
C ALA A 92 -15.56 -9.25 -0.12
N CYS A 93 -15.33 -8.99 -1.42
CA CYS A 93 -14.17 -8.24 -1.92
C CYS A 93 -14.19 -6.80 -1.39
N HIS A 94 -15.34 -6.13 -1.44
CA HIS A 94 -15.50 -4.77 -0.93
C HIS A 94 -15.19 -4.73 0.57
N PHE A 95 -15.77 -5.63 1.37
CA PHE A 95 -15.49 -5.69 2.79
C PHE A 95 -14.01 -5.98 3.07
N ALA A 96 -13.41 -6.96 2.40
CA ALA A 96 -12.00 -7.28 2.53
C ALA A 96 -11.10 -6.06 2.28
N ALA A 97 -11.40 -5.30 1.22
CA ALA A 97 -10.67 -4.08 0.90
C ALA A 97 -10.88 -2.99 1.97
N THR A 98 -12.08 -2.83 2.55
CA THR A 98 -12.31 -1.89 3.67
C THR A 98 -11.54 -2.28 4.94
N GLN A 99 -11.18 -3.55 5.09
CA GLN A 99 -10.34 -4.03 6.19
C GLN A 99 -8.83 -3.93 5.87
N GLY A 100 -8.45 -3.40 4.70
CA GLY A 100 -7.06 -3.20 4.29
C GLY A 100 -6.44 -4.37 3.53
N ALA A 101 -7.19 -5.42 3.20
CA ALA A 101 -6.68 -6.49 2.36
C ALA A 101 -6.41 -5.98 0.94
N LYS A 102 -5.28 -6.39 0.37
CA LYS A 102 -4.88 -6.12 -1.03
C LYS A 102 -5.23 -7.27 -1.95
N THR A 103 -5.38 -8.46 -1.40
CA THR A 103 -5.76 -9.67 -2.14
C THR A 103 -6.86 -10.41 -1.42
N ILE A 104 -7.64 -11.18 -2.18
CA ILE A 104 -8.52 -12.21 -1.66
C ILE A 104 -8.20 -13.54 -2.35
N THR A 105 -8.06 -14.60 -1.56
CA THR A 105 -7.75 -15.95 -2.05
C THR A 105 -8.95 -16.88 -1.91
N VAL A 106 -8.96 -17.94 -2.71
CA VAL A 106 -9.89 -19.06 -2.57
C VAL A 106 -9.21 -20.35 -3.02
N GLU A 107 -9.61 -21.45 -2.38
CA GLU A 107 -9.20 -22.80 -2.75
C GLU A 107 -10.39 -23.53 -3.40
N THR A 108 -10.14 -24.23 -4.50
CA THR A 108 -11.12 -25.10 -5.15
C THR A 108 -10.42 -26.28 -5.85
N LEU A 109 -11.18 -27.21 -6.40
CA LEU A 109 -10.64 -28.37 -7.12
C LEU A 109 -9.95 -27.93 -8.43
N SER A 110 -8.77 -28.50 -8.72
CA SER A 110 -8.02 -28.16 -9.93
C SER A 110 -8.80 -28.55 -11.19
N PRO A 111 -8.78 -27.72 -12.25
CA PRO A 111 -9.43 -28.07 -13.51
C PRO A 111 -8.87 -29.36 -14.16
N SER A 112 -7.73 -29.88 -13.68
CA SER A 112 -7.19 -31.17 -14.14
C SER A 112 -7.96 -32.39 -13.67
N GLU A 113 -8.79 -32.29 -12.63
CA GLU A 113 -9.51 -33.42 -12.02
C GLU A 113 -10.77 -33.85 -12.78
N LEU A 114 -11.12 -33.13 -13.87
CA LEU A 114 -12.23 -33.44 -14.79
C LEU A 114 -13.63 -33.63 -14.13
N GLU A 115 -13.82 -33.18 -12.88
CA GLU A 115 -15.13 -33.19 -12.22
C GLU A 115 -15.97 -31.99 -12.69
N GLU A 116 -17.16 -32.26 -13.23
CA GLU A 116 -17.95 -31.28 -13.99
C GLU A 116 -18.47 -30.11 -13.14
N ASN A 117 -18.84 -30.37 -11.88
CA ASN A 117 -19.39 -29.36 -10.98
C ASN A 117 -18.29 -28.44 -10.46
N TYR A 118 -17.13 -28.98 -10.13
CA TYR A 118 -15.99 -28.20 -9.68
C TYR A 118 -15.28 -27.45 -10.81
N LEU A 119 -15.33 -27.96 -12.04
CA LEU A 119 -14.93 -27.17 -13.21
C LEU A 119 -15.82 -25.92 -13.37
N LYS A 120 -17.13 -26.03 -13.13
CA LYS A 120 -18.04 -24.86 -13.10
C LYS A 120 -17.66 -23.89 -11.99
N THR A 121 -17.29 -24.37 -10.80
CA THR A 121 -16.81 -23.54 -9.69
C THR A 121 -15.52 -22.81 -10.03
N TYR A 122 -14.54 -23.50 -10.63
CA TYR A 122 -13.29 -22.89 -11.11
C TYR A 122 -13.56 -21.79 -12.15
N GLN A 123 -14.38 -22.07 -13.16
CA GLN A 123 -14.78 -21.11 -14.18
C GLN A 123 -15.55 -19.93 -13.60
N PHE A 124 -16.38 -20.16 -12.58
CA PHE A 124 -17.06 -19.10 -11.85
C PHE A 124 -16.05 -18.15 -11.20
N TYR A 125 -15.07 -18.66 -10.45
CA TYR A 125 -14.04 -17.83 -9.82
C TYR A 125 -13.22 -17.05 -10.86
N GLN A 126 -12.85 -17.68 -11.99
CA GLN A 126 -12.23 -16.97 -13.12
C GLN A 126 -13.11 -15.82 -13.63
N SER A 127 -14.41 -16.06 -13.81
CA SER A 127 -15.35 -15.05 -14.34
C SER A 127 -15.53 -13.83 -13.43
N VAL A 128 -15.26 -13.97 -12.13
CA VAL A 128 -15.32 -12.87 -11.15
C VAL A 128 -13.93 -12.31 -10.81
N GLY A 129 -12.90 -12.66 -11.59
CA GLY A 129 -11.58 -12.02 -11.57
C GLY A 129 -10.51 -12.73 -10.73
N PHE A 130 -10.74 -13.99 -10.32
CA PHE A 130 -9.68 -14.79 -9.69
C PHE A 130 -8.79 -15.44 -10.76
N ASN A 131 -7.48 -15.45 -10.51
CA ASN A 131 -6.47 -16.09 -11.35
C ASN A 131 -5.84 -17.24 -10.57
N ALA A 132 -5.55 -18.36 -11.25
CA ALA A 132 -4.85 -19.48 -10.64
C ALA A 132 -3.40 -19.10 -10.28
N LEU A 133 -2.97 -19.44 -9.08
CA LEU A 133 -1.59 -19.26 -8.60
C LEU A 133 -0.77 -20.53 -8.79
N PHE A 134 -1.21 -21.64 -8.19
CA PHE A 134 -0.57 -22.93 -8.26
C PHE A 134 -1.56 -24.04 -7.87
N ASP A 135 -1.23 -25.25 -8.32
CA ASP A 135 -1.89 -26.47 -7.85
C ASP A 135 -1.11 -27.04 -6.67
N LEU A 136 -1.85 -27.58 -5.70
CA LEU A 136 -1.31 -28.27 -4.53
C LEU A 136 -2.13 -29.52 -4.27
N LYS A 137 -1.45 -30.63 -4.02
CA LYS A 137 -2.07 -31.87 -3.55
C LYS A 137 -1.87 -31.98 -2.03
N PRO A 138 -2.89 -31.77 -1.20
CA PRO A 138 -2.74 -31.91 0.24
C PRO A 138 -2.38 -33.35 0.62
N ALA A 139 -1.50 -33.52 1.61
CA ALA A 139 -1.11 -34.84 2.09
C ALA A 139 -2.33 -35.58 2.66
N GLY A 140 -2.62 -36.77 2.13
CA GLY A 140 -3.78 -37.56 2.54
C GLY A 140 -5.10 -37.18 1.85
N TYR A 141 -5.06 -36.27 0.86
CA TYR A 141 -6.22 -35.91 0.07
C TYR A 141 -6.12 -36.50 -1.36
N GLU A 142 -7.25 -36.99 -1.87
CA GLU A 142 -7.29 -37.70 -3.15
C GLU A 142 -7.05 -36.76 -4.34
N TRP A 143 -7.59 -35.54 -4.24
CA TRP A 143 -7.71 -34.59 -5.35
C TRP A 143 -6.65 -33.49 -5.33
N ASN A 144 -6.23 -33.00 -6.50
CA ASN A 144 -5.44 -31.78 -6.61
C ASN A 144 -6.34 -30.55 -6.43
N MET A 145 -5.87 -29.61 -5.61
CA MET A 145 -6.53 -28.33 -5.37
C MET A 145 -5.80 -27.23 -6.14
N VAL A 146 -6.53 -26.24 -6.63
CA VAL A 146 -5.99 -25.01 -7.19
C VAL A 146 -6.23 -23.86 -6.23
N TYR A 147 -5.15 -23.15 -5.91
CA TYR A 147 -5.21 -21.90 -5.16
C TYR A 147 -5.36 -20.75 -6.14
N MET A 148 -6.40 -19.94 -5.96
CA MET A 148 -6.69 -18.80 -6.82
C MET A 148 -6.63 -17.49 -6.03
N VAL A 149 -6.21 -16.42 -6.69
CA VAL A 149 -6.13 -15.08 -6.10
C VAL A 149 -6.82 -14.05 -6.98
N LYS A 150 -7.49 -13.11 -6.33
CA LYS A 150 -7.96 -11.88 -6.94
C LYS A 150 -7.27 -10.71 -6.27
N GLN A 151 -6.64 -9.85 -7.07
CA GLN A 151 -6.19 -8.55 -6.60
C GLN A 151 -7.42 -7.72 -6.28
N LEU A 152 -7.46 -7.21 -5.06
CA LEU A 152 -8.44 -6.20 -4.70
C LEU A 152 -7.91 -4.89 -5.20
N GLU A 153 -8.70 -4.19 -6.01
CA GLU A 153 -8.41 -2.80 -6.28
C GLU A 153 -8.27 -2.10 -4.93
N ALA A 154 -7.18 -1.34 -4.75
CA ALA A 154 -7.18 -0.35 -3.69
C ALA A 154 -8.51 0.38 -3.86
N LEU A 155 -9.36 0.38 -2.82
CA LEU A 155 -10.55 1.20 -2.85
C LEU A 155 -10.03 2.59 -3.18
N ALA A 156 -10.17 3.02 -4.44
CA ALA A 156 -10.09 4.42 -4.78
C ALA A 156 -11.04 5.03 -3.79
N GLU A 157 -10.49 5.80 -2.84
CA GLU A 157 -11.19 6.29 -1.65
C GLU A 157 -12.62 6.56 -2.07
N ASN A 158 -13.55 5.75 -1.55
CA ASN A 158 -14.93 5.67 -2.01
C ASN A 158 -15.45 7.10 -2.22
N GLN A 159 -15.40 7.63 -3.45
CA GLN A 159 -15.68 9.03 -3.70
C GLN A 159 -17.20 9.19 -3.70
N GLN A 160 -17.79 9.15 -2.50
CA GLN A 160 -18.53 10.35 -2.13
C GLN A 160 -17.56 11.51 -2.37
N LEU A 161 -17.85 12.36 -3.36
CA LEU A 161 -17.04 13.56 -3.62
C LEU A 161 -16.99 14.36 -2.32
N ILE A 162 -15.89 14.21 -1.56
CA ILE A 162 -15.61 15.03 -0.39
C ILE A 162 -15.12 16.34 -0.95
N ALA A 163 -15.99 17.34 -0.98
CA ALA A 163 -15.58 18.69 -1.35
C ALA A 163 -15.02 19.39 -0.11
N ILE A 164 -13.76 19.81 -0.16
CA ILE A 164 -13.16 20.64 0.89
C ILE A 164 -13.18 22.09 0.41
N LYS A 165 -13.82 22.98 1.17
CA LYS A 165 -13.93 24.41 0.84
C LYS A 165 -13.48 25.26 2.03
N PRO A 166 -12.96 26.48 1.81
CA PRO A 166 -12.77 27.46 2.89
C PRO A 166 -14.09 27.73 3.62
N LEU A 167 -14.03 28.10 4.91
CA LEU A 167 -15.23 28.52 5.65
C LEU A 167 -15.76 29.84 5.09
N GLU A 168 -17.05 29.87 4.73
CA GLU A 168 -17.79 31.09 4.39
C GLU A 168 -18.78 31.48 5.49
N LEU A 169 -19.15 32.77 5.56
CA LEU A 169 -20.15 33.26 6.53
C LEU A 169 -21.49 32.52 6.44
N SER A 170 -21.88 32.09 5.24
CA SER A 170 -23.12 31.32 5.01
C SER A 170 -23.10 29.92 5.60
N ASP A 171 -21.91 29.35 5.85
CA ASP A 171 -21.77 28.01 6.41
C ASP A 171 -21.98 27.99 7.93
N ILE A 172 -21.74 29.11 8.61
CA ILE A 172 -21.75 29.19 10.08
C ILE A 172 -23.10 28.74 10.67
N PRO A 173 -24.27 29.23 10.24
CA PRO A 173 -25.56 28.77 10.78
C PRO A 173 -25.78 27.28 10.56
N ILE A 174 -25.29 26.73 9.44
CA ILE A 174 -25.45 25.31 9.08
C ILE A 174 -24.54 24.44 9.96
N LEU A 175 -23.28 24.85 10.15
CA LEU A 175 -22.33 24.21 11.06
C LEU A 175 -22.86 24.17 12.49
N VAL A 176 -23.24 25.32 13.05
CA VAL A 176 -23.76 25.42 14.43
C VAL A 176 -24.95 24.47 14.61
N ASN A 177 -25.91 24.49 13.68
CA ASN A 177 -27.07 23.61 13.73
C ASN A 177 -26.71 22.12 13.61
N ALA A 178 -25.78 21.76 12.71
CA ALA A 178 -25.36 20.37 12.51
C ALA A 178 -24.64 19.80 13.74
N PHE A 179 -23.73 20.58 14.34
CA PHE A 179 -23.00 20.18 15.54
C PHE A 179 -23.88 20.16 16.80
N GLN A 180 -24.82 21.11 16.93
CA GLN A 180 -25.81 21.10 18.00
C GLN A 180 -26.69 19.84 17.94
N LYS A 181 -27.11 19.41 16.75
CA LYS A 181 -27.85 18.15 16.55
C LYS A 181 -27.02 16.91 16.90
N ALA A 182 -25.71 16.98 16.75
CA ALA A 182 -24.76 15.93 17.17
C ALA A 182 -24.39 16.02 18.66
N ASN A 183 -25.06 16.89 19.44
CA ASN A 183 -24.82 17.15 20.86
C ASN A 183 -23.41 17.71 21.17
N TRP A 184 -22.80 18.42 20.21
CA TRP A 184 -21.56 19.17 20.42
C TRP A 184 -21.85 20.67 20.42
N GLN A 185 -21.53 21.33 21.53
CA GLN A 185 -21.77 22.76 21.71
C GLN A 185 -20.65 23.57 21.05
N LYS A 186 -20.87 23.99 19.81
CA LYS A 186 -19.96 24.88 19.06
C LYS A 186 -20.73 26.17 18.70
N PRO A 187 -20.63 27.24 19.53
CA PRO A 187 -21.47 28.42 19.39
C PRO A 187 -21.12 29.22 18.14
N TYR A 188 -22.08 30.00 17.64
CA TYR A 188 -21.90 30.86 16.47
C TYR A 188 -20.65 31.76 16.58
N VAL A 189 -20.45 32.38 17.75
CA VAL A 189 -19.33 33.29 18.04
C VAL A 189 -17.96 32.63 17.81
N LEU A 190 -17.84 31.32 18.02
CA LEU A 190 -16.60 30.58 17.77
C LEU A 190 -16.22 30.62 16.29
N PHE A 191 -17.16 30.23 15.42
CA PHE A 191 -16.94 30.19 13.98
C PHE A 191 -16.86 31.59 13.36
N GLU A 192 -17.57 32.56 13.93
CA GLU A 192 -17.42 33.97 13.56
C GLU A 192 -16.00 34.47 13.83
N GLY A 193 -15.44 34.14 15.00
CA GLY A 193 -14.04 34.41 15.34
C GLY A 193 -13.08 33.72 14.36
N TYR A 194 -13.29 32.44 14.06
CA TYR A 194 -12.48 31.72 13.07
C TYR A 194 -12.53 32.34 11.68
N HIS A 195 -13.71 32.81 11.25
CA HIS A 195 -13.86 33.51 9.97
C HIS A 195 -13.14 34.87 9.98
N GLN A 196 -13.20 35.65 11.08
CA GLN A 196 -12.48 36.91 11.21
C GLN A 196 -10.95 36.71 11.15
N GLU A 197 -10.42 35.75 11.93
CA GLU A 197 -9.00 35.37 11.90
C GLU A 197 -8.58 34.88 10.50
N GLN A 198 -9.49 34.21 9.76
CA GLN A 198 -9.25 33.80 8.38
C GLN A 198 -9.10 34.97 7.41
N GLN A 199 -9.94 36.00 7.52
CA GLN A 199 -9.81 37.21 6.70
C GLN A 199 -8.51 37.98 6.99
N GLN A 200 -7.99 37.87 8.22
CA GLN A 200 -6.72 38.47 8.64
C GLN A 200 -5.51 37.60 8.33
N SER A 201 -5.70 36.42 7.71
CA SER A 201 -4.64 35.43 7.43
C SER A 201 -3.93 34.89 8.69
N GLU A 202 -4.57 34.95 9.85
CA GLU A 202 -4.06 34.40 11.12
C GLU A 202 -4.43 32.92 11.30
N ARG A 203 -5.56 32.52 10.70
CA ARG A 203 -6.07 31.14 10.66
C ARG A 203 -6.46 30.77 9.23
N ALA A 204 -6.43 29.49 8.90
CA ALA A 204 -7.16 28.94 7.76
C ALA A 204 -8.18 27.91 8.26
N VAL A 205 -9.38 27.90 7.68
CA VAL A 205 -10.47 27.00 8.06
C VAL A 205 -10.99 26.30 6.83
N TRP A 206 -11.17 24.99 6.93
CA TRP A 206 -11.79 24.20 5.86
C TRP A 206 -12.98 23.43 6.37
N VAL A 207 -14.03 23.41 5.56
CA VAL A 207 -15.27 22.68 5.77
C VAL A 207 -15.36 21.57 4.72
N ALA A 208 -15.69 20.37 5.17
CA ALA A 208 -15.92 19.21 4.31
C ALA A 208 -17.41 19.05 4.01
N TYR A 209 -17.73 18.79 2.74
CA TYR A 209 -19.08 18.50 2.26
C TYR A 209 -19.14 17.12 1.62
N VAL A 210 -20.24 16.42 1.87
CA VAL A 210 -20.62 15.17 1.22
C VAL A 210 -22.05 15.33 0.71
N GLN A 211 -22.26 15.23 -0.61
CA GLN A 211 -23.59 15.43 -1.22
C GLN A 211 -24.24 16.75 -0.77
N ASP A 212 -23.46 17.84 -0.78
CA ASP A 212 -23.85 19.19 -0.33
C ASP A 212 -24.23 19.32 1.16
N GLN A 213 -24.01 18.28 1.97
CA GLN A 213 -24.17 18.34 3.43
C GLN A 213 -22.82 18.55 4.10
N ILE A 214 -22.77 19.45 5.08
CA ILE A 214 -21.59 19.66 5.91
C ILE A 214 -21.32 18.39 6.72
N ALA A 215 -20.10 17.87 6.61
CA ALA A 215 -19.66 16.64 7.23
C ALA A 215 -18.62 16.85 8.35
N GLY A 216 -17.90 17.97 8.32
CA GLY A 216 -16.89 18.29 9.32
C GLY A 216 -16.09 19.55 8.98
N TYR A 217 -15.16 19.93 9.85
CA TYR A 217 -14.24 21.03 9.62
C TYR A 217 -12.90 20.79 10.31
N VAL A 218 -11.88 21.57 9.91
CA VAL A 218 -10.58 21.66 10.57
C VAL A 218 -10.06 23.08 10.47
N THR A 219 -9.21 23.47 11.42
CA THR A 219 -8.53 24.77 11.39
C THR A 219 -7.02 24.60 11.46
N LEU A 220 -6.29 25.56 10.88
CA LEU A 220 -4.84 25.70 10.97
C LEU A 220 -4.54 27.12 11.46
N LYS A 221 -3.88 27.24 12.61
CA LYS A 221 -3.47 28.53 13.19
C LYS A 221 -1.97 28.73 12.99
N TRP A 222 -1.56 29.88 12.45
CA TRP A 222 -0.14 30.14 12.17
C TRP A 222 0.68 30.40 13.43
N ALA A 223 0.08 31.06 14.42
CA ALA A 223 0.68 31.29 15.73
C ALA A 223 -0.02 30.42 16.78
N SER A 224 0.62 29.31 17.15
CA SER A 224 0.12 28.39 18.19
C SER A 224 0.08 29.05 19.57
N HIS A 225 -0.87 28.64 20.41
CA HIS A 225 -0.85 28.97 21.84
C HIS A 225 0.07 28.04 22.64
N TYR A 226 0.48 26.91 22.06
CA TYR A 226 1.45 26.01 22.66
C TYR A 226 2.85 26.60 22.48
N GLU A 227 3.44 27.00 23.59
CA GLU A 227 4.69 27.78 23.62
C GLU A 227 5.84 27.15 22.80
N PRO A 228 6.07 25.82 22.82
CA PRO A 228 7.12 25.20 22.00
C PRO A 228 6.85 25.28 20.50
N PHE A 229 5.59 25.28 20.07
CA PHE A 229 5.24 25.51 18.67
C PHE A 229 5.40 26.98 18.31
N ALA A 230 4.93 27.89 19.17
CA ALA A 230 5.09 29.33 18.97
C ALA A 230 6.57 29.74 18.82
N HIS A 231 7.45 29.25 19.70
CA HIS A 231 8.89 29.56 19.66
C HIS A 231 9.60 29.02 18.42
N LYS A 232 9.12 27.91 17.86
CA LYS A 232 9.68 27.29 16.65
C LYS A 232 8.93 27.70 15.38
N GLU A 233 7.98 28.62 15.48
CA GLU A 233 7.12 29.07 14.38
C GLU A 233 6.42 27.89 13.69
N ILE A 234 6.03 26.87 14.46
CA ILE A 234 5.31 25.69 13.96
C ILE A 234 3.81 26.03 13.96
N PRO A 235 3.14 25.99 12.78
CA PRO A 235 1.70 26.18 12.72
C PRO A 235 0.98 24.98 13.34
N GLU A 236 -0.18 25.24 13.93
CA GLU A 236 -0.95 24.26 14.69
C GLU A 236 -2.25 23.91 13.95
N ILE A 237 -2.41 22.64 13.61
CA ILE A 237 -3.71 22.10 13.25
C ILE A 237 -4.52 21.93 14.53
N MET A 238 -5.69 22.54 14.57
CA MET A 238 -6.57 22.52 15.72
C MET A 238 -8.02 22.32 15.30
N ASP A 239 -8.83 21.83 16.25
CA ASP A 239 -10.28 21.72 16.12
C ASP A 239 -10.77 20.84 14.93
N LEU A 240 -10.08 19.74 14.65
CA LEU A 240 -10.53 18.73 13.69
C LEU A 240 -11.79 18.01 14.19
N ASN A 241 -12.91 18.23 13.53
CA ASN A 241 -14.19 17.66 13.91
C ASN A 241 -14.92 17.05 12.71
N VAL A 242 -15.32 15.78 12.82
CA VAL A 242 -16.15 15.08 11.83
C VAL A 242 -17.42 14.58 12.49
N LEU A 243 -18.57 14.98 11.94
CA LEU A 243 -19.88 14.61 12.46
C LEU A 243 -20.05 13.08 12.49
N PRO A 244 -20.68 12.50 13.53
CA PRO A 244 -20.76 11.04 13.71
C PRO A 244 -21.25 10.26 12.49
N ALA A 245 -22.25 10.78 11.78
CA ALA A 245 -22.84 10.16 10.58
C ALA A 245 -21.86 10.03 9.40
N PHE A 246 -20.77 10.81 9.40
CA PHE A 246 -19.80 10.86 8.31
C PHE A 246 -18.41 10.33 8.70
N ARG A 247 -18.28 9.73 9.89
CA ARG A 247 -17.03 9.12 10.35
C ARG A 247 -16.74 7.83 9.57
N LYS A 248 -15.44 7.47 9.49
CA LYS A 248 -14.93 6.30 8.76
C LYS A 248 -15.16 6.35 7.23
N LEU A 249 -15.42 7.54 6.69
CA LEU A 249 -15.58 7.80 5.25
C LEU A 249 -14.39 8.59 4.64
N GLY A 250 -13.24 8.63 5.32
CA GLY A 250 -12.05 9.36 4.84
C GLY A 250 -12.04 10.88 5.07
N ILE A 251 -13.13 11.47 5.58
CA ILE A 251 -13.27 12.93 5.73
C ILE A 251 -12.21 13.56 6.65
N GLY A 252 -11.91 12.92 7.78
CA GLY A 252 -10.85 13.40 8.68
C GLY A 252 -9.48 13.43 7.99
N SER A 253 -9.18 12.43 7.16
CA SER A 253 -7.95 12.38 6.35
C SER A 253 -7.94 13.48 5.27
N ALA A 254 -9.07 13.73 4.61
CA ALA A 254 -9.19 14.77 3.59
C ALA A 254 -8.99 16.18 4.19
N LEU A 255 -9.63 16.46 5.35
CA LEU A 255 -9.45 17.71 6.08
C LEU A 255 -7.99 17.90 6.54
N LEU A 256 -7.37 16.87 7.13
CA LEU A 256 -5.96 16.93 7.51
C LEU A 256 -5.05 17.16 6.31
N THR A 257 -5.34 16.57 5.16
CA THR A 257 -4.55 16.78 3.93
C THR A 257 -4.60 18.25 3.50
N ALA A 258 -5.79 18.87 3.49
CA ALA A 258 -5.92 20.30 3.16
C ALA A 258 -5.13 21.20 4.12
N ALA A 259 -5.16 20.91 5.43
CA ALA A 259 -4.40 21.66 6.42
C ALA A 259 -2.88 21.43 6.31
N GLU A 260 -2.45 20.19 6.10
CA GLU A 260 -1.05 19.82 5.89
C GLU A 260 -0.48 20.46 4.62
N ASP A 261 -1.21 20.44 3.50
CA ASP A 261 -0.79 21.06 2.25
C ASP A 261 -0.67 22.58 2.39
N LYS A 262 -1.61 23.21 3.12
CA LYS A 262 -1.52 24.65 3.40
C LYS A 262 -0.31 24.97 4.28
N ALA A 263 -0.06 24.19 5.32
CA ALA A 263 1.13 24.38 6.17
C ALA A 263 2.42 24.17 5.35
N ALA A 264 2.46 23.17 4.46
CA ALA A 264 3.64 22.84 3.64
C ALA A 264 4.04 23.96 2.67
N SER A 265 3.10 24.84 2.33
CA SER A 265 3.39 26.03 1.51
C SER A 265 4.28 27.06 2.20
N GLN A 266 4.41 27.02 3.53
CA GLN A 266 5.14 28.02 4.32
C GLN A 266 6.12 27.41 5.34
N CYS A 267 5.85 26.20 5.83
CA CYS A 267 6.58 25.57 6.92
C CYS A 267 7.02 24.15 6.56
N ASP A 268 8.14 23.70 7.12
CA ASP A 268 8.64 22.33 6.95
C ASP A 268 8.07 21.34 7.98
N VAL A 269 7.38 21.86 9.01
CA VAL A 269 6.81 21.09 10.11
C VAL A 269 5.43 21.67 10.45
N VAL A 270 4.48 20.81 10.79
CA VAL A 270 3.18 21.19 11.36
C VAL A 270 2.95 20.44 12.67
N GLY A 271 2.31 21.12 13.61
CA GLY A 271 1.96 20.60 14.93
C GLY A 271 0.47 20.28 15.05
N ILE A 272 0.11 19.36 15.96
CA ILE A 272 -1.27 19.06 16.33
C ILE A 272 -1.36 18.59 17.78
N GLY A 273 -2.35 19.07 18.52
CA GLY A 273 -2.69 18.59 19.86
C GLY A 273 -3.78 17.52 19.83
N VAL A 274 -3.74 16.55 20.75
CA VAL A 274 -4.80 15.56 20.93
C VAL A 274 -5.08 15.29 22.40
N GLY A 275 -6.37 15.20 22.75
CA GLY A 275 -6.81 14.79 24.09
C GLY A 275 -6.49 13.33 24.40
N LEU A 276 -6.56 12.97 25.68
CA LEU A 276 -6.00 11.70 26.18
C LEU A 276 -7.03 10.65 26.61
N TYR A 277 -8.33 10.94 26.58
CA TYR A 277 -9.35 9.99 27.01
C TYR A 277 -10.07 9.31 25.85
N GLY A 278 -10.49 8.06 26.09
CA GLY A 278 -11.24 7.25 25.14
C GLY A 278 -12.76 7.32 25.27
N GLY A 279 -13.30 7.63 26.47
CA GLY A 279 -14.73 7.90 26.73
C GLY A 279 -15.74 6.82 26.28
N PRO A 280 -16.99 6.83 26.79
CA PRO A 280 -18.08 6.02 26.23
C PRO A 280 -18.46 6.43 24.79
N ASP A 281 -18.12 7.66 24.39
CA ASP A 281 -18.36 8.25 23.07
C ASP A 281 -17.21 8.02 22.06
N GLY A 282 -16.17 7.29 22.47
CA GLY A 282 -14.97 7.02 21.67
C GLY A 282 -13.89 8.10 21.78
N GLY A 283 -14.16 9.21 22.48
CA GLY A 283 -13.20 10.24 22.88
C GLY A 283 -12.20 10.59 21.78
N TYR A 284 -10.93 10.63 22.15
CA TYR A 284 -9.82 10.99 21.26
C TYR A 284 -9.08 9.79 20.66
N GLY A 285 -9.42 8.56 21.04
CA GLY A 285 -8.68 7.36 20.63
C GLY A 285 -8.63 7.18 19.10
N GLN A 286 -9.70 7.54 18.39
CA GLN A 286 -9.70 7.49 16.92
C GLN A 286 -8.80 8.58 16.29
N ALA A 287 -8.77 9.77 16.88
CA ALA A 287 -7.89 10.86 16.44
C ALA A 287 -6.41 10.50 16.67
N GLN A 288 -6.07 9.95 17.84
CA GLN A 288 -4.72 9.46 18.16
C GLN A 288 -4.23 8.45 17.10
N ARG A 289 -5.06 7.45 16.77
CA ARG A 289 -4.73 6.45 15.74
C ARG A 289 -4.58 7.09 14.36
N LEU A 290 -5.47 8.01 14.00
CA LEU A 290 -5.41 8.73 12.72
C LEU A 290 -4.10 9.50 12.59
N TYR A 291 -3.71 10.26 13.62
CA TYR A 291 -2.49 11.09 13.57
C TYR A 291 -1.24 10.22 13.44
N VAL A 292 -1.12 9.16 14.24
CA VAL A 292 0.02 8.23 14.14
C VAL A 292 0.09 7.58 12.75
N ASN A 293 -1.04 7.12 12.22
CA ASN A 293 -1.09 6.52 10.88
C ASN A 293 -0.71 7.51 9.77
N ARG A 294 -0.89 8.82 9.99
CA ARG A 294 -0.49 9.89 9.07
C ARG A 294 0.94 10.36 9.24
N GLY A 295 1.71 9.73 10.12
CA GLY A 295 3.13 10.04 10.35
C GLY A 295 3.39 11.17 11.33
N TYR A 296 2.39 11.56 12.13
CA TYR A 296 2.62 12.43 13.28
C TYR A 296 3.31 11.64 14.39
N ILE A 297 4.33 12.25 14.99
CA ILE A 297 5.06 11.68 16.13
C ILE A 297 4.91 12.61 17.34
N PRO A 298 4.81 12.08 18.58
CA PRO A 298 4.83 12.91 19.77
C PRO A 298 6.06 13.84 19.77
N ASP A 299 5.88 15.08 20.20
CA ASP A 299 6.95 16.10 20.16
C ASP A 299 8.04 15.89 21.25
N GLY A 300 7.77 14.98 22.20
CA GLY A 300 8.69 14.58 23.26
C GLY A 300 8.68 15.48 24.49
N LEU A 301 7.77 16.45 24.60
CA LEU A 301 7.72 17.42 25.71
C LEU A 301 6.70 17.05 26.79
N GLY A 302 6.00 15.92 26.63
CA GLY A 302 5.01 15.43 27.58
C GLY A 302 3.63 16.07 27.38
N VAL A 303 2.82 16.05 28.45
CA VAL A 303 1.43 16.53 28.40
C VAL A 303 1.32 17.96 28.93
N THR A 304 0.35 18.70 28.43
CA THR A 304 -0.01 20.02 28.95
C THR A 304 -1.42 20.03 29.48
N TYR A 305 -1.70 20.93 30.42
CA TYR A 305 -3.06 21.29 30.81
C TYR A 305 -3.29 22.78 30.54
N GLY A 306 -4.28 23.11 29.70
CA GLY A 306 -4.56 24.51 29.31
C GLY A 306 -3.33 25.21 28.71
N TYR A 307 -2.65 24.55 27.76
CA TYR A 307 -1.42 25.00 27.09
C TYR A 307 -0.18 25.20 27.99
N LYS A 308 -0.25 24.80 29.27
CA LYS A 308 0.90 24.86 30.20
C LYS A 308 1.48 23.48 30.46
N PRO A 309 2.81 23.32 30.54
CA PRO A 309 3.43 22.04 30.87
C PRO A 309 2.90 21.46 32.19
N SER A 310 2.60 20.16 32.20
CA SER A 310 2.25 19.46 33.44
C SER A 310 3.47 19.36 34.37
N ILE A 311 3.22 19.38 35.68
CA ILE A 311 4.25 19.24 36.73
C ILE A 311 4.13 17.85 37.36
N PRO A 312 5.22 17.07 37.44
CA PRO A 312 5.19 15.76 38.11
C PRO A 312 4.72 15.87 39.56
N GLY A 313 3.72 15.07 39.93
CA GLY A 313 3.13 15.03 41.27
C GLY A 313 1.87 15.89 41.44
N GLU A 314 1.59 16.79 40.50
CA GLU A 314 0.34 17.57 40.48
C GLU A 314 -0.83 16.76 39.89
N THR A 315 -2.05 17.15 40.25
CA THR A 315 -3.28 16.51 39.74
C THR A 315 -3.91 17.35 38.63
N TYR A 316 -4.20 16.70 37.50
CA TYR A 316 -4.88 17.32 36.37
C TYR A 316 -6.15 16.51 36.03
N PRO A 317 -7.29 17.17 35.78
CA PRO A 317 -8.46 16.49 35.24
C PRO A 317 -8.15 15.83 33.89
N LEU A 318 -8.71 14.63 33.68
CA LEU A 318 -8.66 13.97 32.37
C LEU A 318 -9.86 14.45 31.55
N ASP A 319 -9.72 15.63 30.96
CA ASP A 319 -10.74 16.33 30.17
C ASP A 319 -10.16 16.80 28.81
N ASP A 320 -10.84 17.75 28.16
CA ASP A 320 -10.44 18.31 26.87
C ASP A 320 -9.18 19.20 26.93
N ASP A 321 -8.76 19.63 28.12
CA ASP A 321 -7.61 20.51 28.31
C ASP A 321 -6.30 19.74 28.56
N LEU A 322 -6.38 18.44 28.85
CA LEU A 322 -5.21 17.57 29.00
C LEU A 322 -4.76 17.01 27.63
N ILE A 323 -3.73 17.64 27.07
CA ILE A 323 -3.31 17.46 25.68
C ILE A 323 -1.91 16.84 25.59
N LEU A 324 -1.74 15.90 24.66
CA LEU A 324 -0.44 15.46 24.15
C LEU A 324 -0.21 16.06 22.75
N TRP A 325 1.02 16.51 22.52
CA TRP A 325 1.39 17.25 21.31
C TRP A 325 2.19 16.40 20.33
N PHE A 326 1.89 16.58 19.05
CA PHE A 326 2.51 15.85 17.96
C PHE A 326 3.06 16.82 16.91
N THR A 327 4.11 16.40 16.21
CA THR A 327 4.64 17.10 15.04
C THR A 327 4.75 16.15 13.85
N LYS A 328 4.66 16.71 12.65
CA LYS A 328 4.90 16.00 11.39
C LYS A 328 5.78 16.86 10.49
N LYS A 329 6.84 16.25 9.96
CA LYS A 329 7.63 16.86 8.87
C LYS A 329 6.82 16.82 7.59
N LEU A 330 6.74 17.95 6.90
CA LEU A 330 6.01 18.10 5.66
C LEU A 330 6.95 17.94 4.47
N THR A 331 6.51 17.18 3.48
CA THR A 331 7.15 17.12 2.16
C THR A 331 6.59 18.23 1.29
N LYS A 332 7.43 19.18 0.88
CA LYS A 332 7.04 20.22 -0.06
C LYS A 332 6.62 19.58 -1.38
N ASN A 333 5.34 19.69 -1.74
CA ASN A 333 4.86 19.28 -3.04
C ASN A 333 5.48 20.21 -4.10
N LEU A 334 6.48 19.72 -4.82
CA LEU A 334 7.03 20.34 -6.04
C LEU A 334 6.04 20.16 -7.20
N HIS A 335 4.82 20.67 -7.05
CA HIS A 335 3.81 20.69 -8.11
C HIS A 335 3.03 22.00 -8.07
N ALA A 336 3.73 23.10 -8.39
CA ALA A 336 3.18 24.21 -9.15
C ALA A 336 4.36 25.01 -9.72
N GLU A 337 4.25 25.30 -11.01
CA GLU A 337 5.12 26.18 -11.81
C GLU A 337 6.46 25.58 -12.29
N SER A 338 6.39 25.10 -13.53
CA SER A 338 7.50 25.08 -14.47
C SER A 338 8.08 26.48 -14.62
N ASP A 339 9.33 26.66 -14.19
CA ASP A 339 10.27 27.49 -14.92
C ASP A 339 11.71 27.09 -14.61
N VAL A 340 12.47 26.93 -15.69
CA VAL A 340 13.88 26.59 -15.70
C VAL A 340 14.67 27.69 -15.02
N VAL A 341 15.26 27.41 -13.85
CA VAL A 341 16.42 28.17 -13.37
C VAL A 341 17.42 27.22 -12.72
N THR A 342 18.51 26.96 -13.43
CA THR A 342 19.78 26.52 -12.86
C THR A 342 20.25 27.54 -11.83
N LYS A 343 20.01 27.28 -10.54
CA LYS A 343 20.69 27.97 -9.44
C LYS A 343 21.62 26.98 -8.74
N LYS A 344 22.92 27.21 -8.91
CA LYS A 344 23.97 26.72 -8.01
C LYS A 344 23.57 27.07 -6.58
N THR A 345 23.41 26.08 -5.71
CA THR A 345 23.32 26.31 -4.26
C THR A 345 24.72 26.50 -3.68
N PRO A 346 24.96 27.57 -2.90
CA PRO A 346 26.13 27.69 -2.05
C PRO A 346 25.90 27.02 -0.69
N ASP A 347 26.98 26.42 -0.20
CA ASP A 347 27.34 26.06 1.16
C ASP A 347 26.55 25.02 1.97
N SER A 348 27.34 24.01 2.33
CA SER A 348 27.11 22.89 3.22
C SER A 348 26.58 23.30 4.60
N HIS A 349 25.37 22.87 4.92
CA HIS A 349 25.07 22.49 6.29
C HIS A 349 25.31 20.98 6.40
N ASP A 350 26.24 20.61 7.28
CA ASP A 350 26.54 19.22 7.56
C ASP A 350 25.27 18.55 8.07
N VAL A 351 24.72 17.62 7.31
CA VAL A 351 23.57 16.82 7.72
C VAL A 351 24.10 15.67 8.57
N TYR A 352 23.42 15.30 9.65
CA TYR A 352 23.84 14.21 10.54
C TYR A 352 22.73 13.17 10.69
N VAL A 353 23.12 11.93 10.98
CA VAL A 353 22.18 10.87 11.37
C VAL A 353 21.62 11.21 12.75
N PRO A 354 20.28 11.19 12.95
CA PRO A 354 19.65 11.60 14.21
C PRO A 354 20.24 10.89 15.44
N ASN A 355 20.46 11.64 16.53
CA ASN A 355 21.01 11.16 17.80
C ASN A 355 22.40 10.53 17.71
N THR A 356 23.17 10.86 16.67
CA THR A 356 24.56 10.44 16.53
C THR A 356 25.41 11.62 16.06
N ASN A 357 26.72 11.46 16.18
CA ASN A 357 27.76 12.33 15.64
C ASN A 357 28.18 11.90 14.22
N TYR A 358 27.38 11.07 13.53
CA TYR A 358 27.68 10.57 12.19
C TYR A 358 27.15 11.53 11.11
N LYS A 359 28.07 12.03 10.28
CA LYS A 359 27.77 12.96 9.19
C LYS A 359 27.22 12.23 7.96
N LEU A 360 26.16 12.78 7.39
CA LEU A 360 25.60 12.46 6.08
C LEU A 360 26.25 13.38 5.04
N GLU A 361 27.10 12.79 4.20
CA GLU A 361 27.75 13.48 3.10
C GLU A 361 27.05 13.11 1.79
N PHE A 362 26.46 14.12 1.12
CA PHE A 362 25.85 13.95 -0.19
C PHE A 362 26.92 14.04 -1.27
N ASN A 363 26.86 13.14 -2.26
CA ASN A 363 27.81 13.09 -3.38
C ASN A 363 29.28 12.99 -2.92
N ALA A 364 29.51 12.28 -1.80
CA ALA A 364 30.84 12.03 -1.25
C ALA A 364 31.77 11.44 -2.32
N LYS A 365 32.93 12.08 -2.53
CA LYS A 365 33.90 11.64 -3.53
C LYS A 365 34.41 10.24 -3.19
N ASP A 366 34.59 9.40 -4.20
CA ASP A 366 35.08 8.02 -4.09
C ASP A 366 34.26 7.08 -3.17
N SER A 367 33.10 7.54 -2.68
CA SER A 367 32.26 6.79 -1.74
C SER A 367 31.83 5.45 -2.29
N PHE A 368 31.49 5.36 -3.59
CA PHE A 368 31.17 4.10 -4.24
C PHE A 368 32.30 3.08 -4.06
N LYS A 369 33.55 3.42 -4.41
CA LYS A 369 34.71 2.52 -4.28
C LYS A 369 34.95 2.08 -2.83
N ILE A 370 34.83 3.00 -1.87
CA ILE A 370 35.06 2.71 -0.45
C ILE A 370 33.98 1.79 0.10
N ILE A 371 32.72 2.09 -0.20
CA ILE A 371 31.57 1.33 0.31
C ILE A 371 31.48 -0.04 -0.37
N ASP A 372 31.73 -0.11 -1.69
CA ASP A 372 31.76 -1.35 -2.46
C ASP A 372 32.84 -2.30 -1.93
N GLN A 373 34.05 -1.82 -1.66
CA GLN A 373 35.10 -2.64 -1.03
C GLN A 373 34.70 -3.16 0.36
N LYS A 374 34.05 -2.34 1.19
CA LYS A 374 33.58 -2.77 2.51
C LYS A 374 32.49 -3.84 2.40
N LEU A 375 31.56 -3.66 1.47
CA LEU A 375 30.51 -4.64 1.19
C LEU A 375 31.10 -5.94 0.63
N PHE A 376 32.10 -5.84 -0.23
CA PHE A 376 32.82 -6.97 -0.79
C PHE A 376 33.50 -7.82 0.30
N GLU A 377 34.25 -7.19 1.22
CA GLU A 377 34.88 -7.91 2.35
C GLU A 377 33.84 -8.54 3.28
N PHE A 378 32.73 -7.83 3.54
CA PHE A 378 31.63 -8.38 4.33
C PHE A 378 31.00 -9.61 3.65
N ASN A 379 30.67 -9.52 2.36
CA ASN A 379 30.10 -10.63 1.59
C ASN A 379 31.02 -11.86 1.61
N LYS A 380 32.33 -11.64 1.42
CA LYS A 380 33.36 -12.68 1.49
C LYS A 380 33.48 -13.30 2.88
N SER A 381 33.23 -12.53 3.95
CA SER A 381 33.17 -13.06 5.32
C SER A 381 31.97 -13.99 5.55
N CYS A 382 30.86 -13.77 4.83
CA CYS A 382 29.68 -14.62 4.90
C CYS A 382 29.83 -15.88 4.05
N VAL A 383 30.33 -15.74 2.81
CA VAL A 383 30.58 -16.85 1.89
C VAL A 383 31.96 -16.67 1.24
N PRO A 384 32.94 -17.55 1.55
CA PRO A 384 34.29 -17.42 1.00
C PRO A 384 34.32 -17.38 -0.53
N SER A 385 35.26 -16.61 -1.09
CA SER A 385 35.48 -16.57 -2.54
C SER A 385 35.83 -17.95 -3.09
N THR A 386 35.25 -18.30 -4.23
CA THR A 386 35.55 -19.54 -4.97
C THR A 386 36.53 -19.32 -6.12
N GLN A 387 37.07 -18.10 -6.28
CA GLN A 387 37.96 -17.76 -7.39
C GLN A 387 39.08 -16.79 -7.04
N LYS A 388 40.16 -16.85 -7.83
CA LYS A 388 41.22 -15.84 -7.89
C LYS A 388 41.57 -15.54 -9.36
N PRO A 389 41.70 -14.27 -9.77
CA PRO A 389 41.38 -13.07 -9.00
C PRO A 389 39.88 -13.02 -8.66
N GLU A 390 39.54 -12.27 -7.62
CA GLU A 390 38.21 -12.34 -7.02
C GLU A 390 37.13 -11.71 -7.92
N VAL A 391 37.51 -10.69 -8.71
CA VAL A 391 36.69 -10.13 -9.79
C VAL A 391 37.47 -10.28 -11.10
N ILE A 392 36.78 -10.70 -12.17
CA ILE A 392 37.34 -10.81 -13.52
C ILE A 392 36.39 -10.14 -14.50
N ASP A 393 36.86 -9.10 -15.18
CA ASP A 393 36.10 -8.45 -16.24
C ASP A 393 36.31 -9.19 -17.56
N ILE A 394 35.21 -9.44 -18.29
CA ILE A 394 35.27 -10.01 -19.64
C ILE A 394 34.56 -9.05 -20.58
N ASN A 395 35.34 -8.11 -21.11
CA ASN A 395 34.85 -7.05 -21.98
C ASN A 395 35.32 -7.31 -23.42
N VAL A 396 34.38 -7.37 -24.36
CA VAL A 396 34.66 -7.64 -25.78
C VAL A 396 34.02 -6.54 -26.62
N THR A 397 34.81 -5.97 -27.54
CA THR A 397 34.34 -4.94 -28.48
C THR A 397 34.61 -5.37 -29.92
N ILE A 398 33.75 -4.93 -30.84
CA ILE A 398 33.95 -5.02 -32.29
C ILE A 398 34.17 -3.62 -32.80
N LYS A 399 35.25 -3.42 -33.55
CA LYS A 399 35.61 -2.12 -34.13
C LYS A 399 35.46 -2.12 -35.65
N ASN A 400 35.08 -0.96 -36.19
CA ASN A 400 35.23 -0.65 -37.61
C ASN A 400 36.23 0.52 -37.74
N GLY A 401 37.47 0.19 -38.12
CA GLY A 401 38.59 1.12 -37.96
C GLY A 401 38.84 1.42 -36.47
N ASP A 402 38.80 2.69 -36.09
CA ASP A 402 39.00 3.15 -34.71
C ASP A 402 37.69 3.24 -33.90
N GLU A 403 36.53 3.16 -34.55
CA GLU A 403 35.21 3.28 -33.92
C GLU A 403 34.76 1.95 -33.31
N VAL A 404 34.28 1.96 -32.07
CA VAL A 404 33.65 0.79 -31.41
C VAL A 404 32.19 0.74 -31.82
N ILE A 405 31.83 -0.21 -32.67
CA ILE A 405 30.48 -0.32 -33.26
C ILE A 405 29.57 -1.29 -32.50
N ALA A 406 30.16 -2.17 -31.70
CA ALA A 406 29.44 -3.08 -30.82
C ALA A 406 30.33 -3.47 -29.63
N GLY A 407 29.71 -3.77 -28.50
CA GLY A 407 30.44 -4.20 -27.31
C GLY A 407 29.57 -4.84 -26.26
N ILE A 408 30.19 -5.72 -25.48
CA ILE A 408 29.64 -6.37 -24.30
C ILE A 408 30.62 -6.21 -23.14
N CYS A 409 30.12 -5.80 -21.98
CA CYS A 409 30.87 -5.69 -20.75
C CYS A 409 30.26 -6.59 -19.69
N THR A 410 31.12 -7.32 -18.98
CA THR A 410 30.68 -8.30 -17.98
C THR A 410 31.66 -8.36 -16.82
N ASP A 411 31.12 -8.69 -15.65
CA ASP A 411 31.89 -8.83 -14.42
C ASP A 411 31.62 -10.22 -13.82
N VAL A 412 32.67 -11.03 -13.64
CA VAL A 412 32.61 -12.30 -12.91
C VAL A 412 33.02 -12.05 -11.47
N TYR A 413 32.06 -12.06 -10.56
CA TYR A 413 32.29 -11.82 -9.14
C TYR A 413 32.62 -13.10 -8.37
N ILE A 414 32.89 -12.94 -7.06
CA ILE A 414 33.65 -13.85 -6.19
C ILE A 414 33.18 -15.30 -6.08
N TRP A 415 32.04 -15.66 -6.66
CA TRP A 415 31.46 -17.00 -6.59
C TRP A 415 31.28 -17.70 -7.95
N LYS A 416 32.07 -17.34 -8.97
CA LYS A 416 31.94 -17.91 -10.32
C LYS A 416 30.57 -17.66 -10.94
N ILE A 417 30.04 -16.45 -10.70
CA ILE A 417 28.80 -15.97 -11.30
C ILE A 417 29.13 -14.71 -12.09
N MET A 418 28.55 -14.59 -13.28
CA MET A 418 28.77 -13.48 -14.19
C MET A 418 27.54 -12.60 -14.27
N TYR A 419 27.75 -11.29 -14.22
CA TYR A 419 26.75 -10.28 -14.57
C TYR A 419 27.11 -9.63 -15.90
N ILE A 420 26.14 -9.55 -16.83
CA ILE A 420 26.29 -8.75 -18.06
C ILE A 420 25.78 -7.34 -17.75
N SER A 421 26.71 -6.37 -17.67
CA SER A 421 26.40 -5.00 -17.24
C SER A 421 26.00 -4.09 -18.41
N VAL A 422 26.65 -4.24 -19.56
CA VAL A 422 26.38 -3.43 -20.76
C VAL A 422 26.47 -4.30 -22.00
N PHE A 423 25.50 -4.17 -22.91
CA PHE A 423 25.55 -4.83 -24.20
C PHE A 423 24.87 -3.99 -25.27
N PHE A 424 25.60 -3.71 -26.35
CA PHE A 424 25.13 -2.82 -27.39
C PHE A 424 25.69 -3.17 -28.77
N VAL A 425 24.85 -3.00 -29.79
CA VAL A 425 25.21 -3.02 -31.21
C VAL A 425 24.58 -1.80 -31.84
N GLU A 426 25.39 -0.97 -32.50
CA GLU A 426 24.93 0.17 -33.28
C GLU A 426 23.87 -0.25 -34.30
N GLU A 427 22.83 0.57 -34.44
CA GLU A 427 21.62 0.23 -35.20
C GLU A 427 21.91 -0.21 -36.64
N LYS A 428 22.79 0.52 -37.34
CA LYS A 428 23.20 0.24 -38.73
C LYS A 428 23.94 -1.10 -38.90
N TYR A 429 24.47 -1.68 -37.82
CA TYR A 429 25.18 -2.96 -37.82
C TYR A 429 24.38 -4.11 -37.18
N ARG A 430 23.12 -3.88 -36.78
CA ARG A 430 22.24 -4.93 -36.25
C ARG A 430 21.86 -5.94 -37.34
N ASN A 431 21.38 -7.11 -36.92
CA ASN A 431 20.98 -8.22 -37.80
C ASN A 431 22.11 -8.85 -38.65
N GLN A 432 23.36 -8.53 -38.35
CA GLN A 432 24.55 -9.12 -38.99
C GLN A 432 25.22 -10.22 -38.14
N GLY A 433 24.58 -10.64 -37.03
CA GLY A 433 25.12 -11.65 -36.12
C GLY A 433 26.16 -11.14 -35.10
N LEU A 434 26.54 -9.86 -35.13
CA LEU A 434 27.54 -9.28 -34.22
C LEU A 434 27.21 -9.49 -32.74
N GLY A 435 25.94 -9.33 -32.36
CA GLY A 435 25.51 -9.56 -30.99
C GLY A 435 25.69 -11.01 -30.54
N ALA A 436 25.39 -11.98 -31.41
CA ALA A 436 25.58 -13.40 -31.11
C ALA A 436 27.08 -13.74 -30.95
N ILE A 437 27.94 -13.15 -31.80
CA ILE A 437 29.39 -13.32 -31.71
C ILE A 437 29.92 -12.80 -30.36
N LEU A 438 29.51 -11.60 -29.96
CA LEU A 438 29.89 -11.01 -28.67
C LEU A 438 29.44 -11.86 -27.49
N LEU A 439 28.17 -12.26 -27.48
CA LEU A 439 27.60 -13.09 -26.40
C LEU A 439 28.31 -14.44 -26.31
N ASN A 440 28.49 -15.13 -27.44
CA ASN A 440 29.19 -16.42 -27.46
C ASN A 440 30.63 -16.29 -26.95
N LYS A 441 31.34 -15.20 -27.28
CA LYS A 441 32.72 -15.01 -26.84
C LYS A 441 32.84 -14.83 -25.33
N VAL A 442 31.92 -14.09 -24.71
CA VAL A 442 31.91 -13.97 -23.25
C VAL A 442 31.48 -15.26 -22.58
N GLU A 443 30.51 -15.99 -23.15
CA GLU A 443 30.06 -17.28 -22.62
C GLU A 443 31.14 -18.37 -22.71
N GLU A 444 31.89 -18.44 -23.81
CA GLU A 444 33.06 -19.32 -23.96
C GLU A 444 34.07 -19.05 -22.85
N LYS A 445 34.42 -17.77 -22.66
CA LYS A 445 35.37 -17.38 -21.61
C LYS A 445 34.83 -17.65 -20.20
N ALA A 446 33.53 -17.44 -19.98
CA ALA A 446 32.86 -17.76 -18.73
C ALA A 446 33.00 -19.25 -18.40
N LYS A 447 32.73 -20.13 -19.37
CA LYS A 447 32.88 -21.58 -19.22
C LYS A 447 34.32 -22.00 -18.93
N GLU A 448 35.30 -21.43 -19.63
CA GLU A 448 36.73 -21.66 -19.33
C GLU A 448 37.09 -21.27 -17.89
N LEU A 449 36.47 -20.21 -17.36
CA LEU A 449 36.68 -19.77 -15.99
C LEU A 449 35.88 -20.58 -14.97
N GLY A 450 35.04 -21.53 -15.38
CA GLY A 450 34.18 -22.32 -14.49
C GLY A 450 32.98 -21.55 -13.94
N VAL A 451 32.52 -20.51 -14.64
CA VAL A 451 31.27 -19.80 -14.32
C VAL A 451 30.10 -20.75 -14.47
N THR A 452 29.19 -20.74 -13.49
CA THR A 452 28.02 -21.65 -13.47
C THR A 452 26.71 -20.93 -13.79
N LEU A 453 26.67 -19.61 -13.59
CA LEU A 453 25.49 -18.79 -13.78
C LEU A 453 25.86 -17.46 -14.41
N ILE A 454 25.09 -17.06 -15.42
CA ILE A 454 25.07 -15.70 -15.96
C ILE A 454 23.72 -15.08 -15.64
N HIS A 455 23.70 -13.82 -15.21
CA HIS A 455 22.47 -13.04 -15.10
C HIS A 455 22.62 -11.62 -15.64
N LEU A 456 21.49 -11.02 -15.99
CA LEU A 456 21.40 -9.66 -16.55
C LEU A 456 19.98 -9.11 -16.38
N ASP A 457 19.80 -7.86 -16.76
CA ASP A 457 18.48 -7.27 -16.96
C ASP A 457 18.37 -6.56 -18.32
N THR A 458 17.15 -6.47 -18.88
CA THR A 458 16.88 -5.83 -20.17
C THR A 458 15.44 -5.37 -20.28
N PHE A 459 15.15 -4.29 -21.01
CA PHE A 459 13.77 -3.84 -21.25
C PHE A 459 13.06 -4.63 -22.36
N ASP A 460 11.72 -4.58 -22.39
CA ASP A 460 10.90 -5.14 -23.48
C ASP A 460 11.28 -4.62 -24.88
N PHE A 461 11.56 -3.33 -24.99
CA PHE A 461 11.99 -2.67 -26.24
C PHE A 461 13.48 -2.88 -26.57
N GLN A 462 14.23 -3.59 -25.72
CA GLN A 462 15.63 -3.92 -25.95
C GLN A 462 15.80 -5.34 -26.50
N ALA A 463 16.39 -6.25 -25.72
CA ALA A 463 16.99 -7.49 -26.20
C ALA A 463 16.43 -8.75 -25.53
N LYS A 464 15.25 -8.68 -24.88
CA LYS A 464 14.63 -9.83 -24.21
C LYS A 464 14.59 -11.08 -25.09
N ASP A 465 14.07 -10.95 -26.31
CA ASP A 465 13.89 -12.10 -27.20
C ASP A 465 15.23 -12.55 -27.81
N PHE A 466 16.21 -11.66 -27.90
CA PHE A 466 17.58 -12.04 -28.26
C PHE A 466 18.17 -12.98 -27.18
N TYR A 467 18.09 -12.63 -25.90
CA TYR A 467 18.61 -13.47 -24.82
C TYR A 467 17.86 -14.80 -24.72
N ARG A 468 16.53 -14.80 -24.87
CA ARG A 468 15.73 -16.05 -24.90
C ARG A 468 16.21 -17.01 -25.99
N LYS A 469 16.49 -16.50 -27.20
CA LYS A 469 17.04 -17.30 -28.29
C LYS A 469 18.41 -17.91 -27.98
N HIS A 470 19.16 -17.31 -27.05
CA HIS A 470 20.47 -17.81 -26.60
C HIS A 470 20.38 -18.59 -25.27
N GLY A 471 19.18 -19.05 -24.87
CA GLY A 471 19.01 -19.95 -23.73
C GLY A 471 18.90 -19.27 -22.37
N TYR A 472 18.65 -17.96 -22.32
CA TYR A 472 18.33 -17.26 -21.08
C TYR A 472 16.84 -17.36 -20.76
N GLU A 473 16.53 -17.53 -19.48
CA GLU A 473 15.17 -17.54 -18.95
C GLU A 473 14.89 -16.29 -18.10
N ALA A 474 13.66 -15.80 -18.16
CA ALA A 474 13.21 -14.70 -17.30
C ALA A 474 12.87 -15.24 -15.91
N PHE A 475 13.45 -14.66 -14.86
CA PHE A 475 13.11 -15.01 -13.47
C PHE A 475 12.43 -13.88 -12.70
N GLY A 476 12.40 -12.67 -13.27
CA GLY A 476 11.73 -11.51 -12.70
C GLY A 476 11.28 -10.53 -13.77
N VAL A 477 10.19 -9.83 -13.52
CA VAL A 477 9.67 -8.76 -14.38
C VAL A 477 9.22 -7.60 -13.50
N LEU A 478 9.65 -6.39 -13.84
CA LEU A 478 9.11 -5.15 -13.29
C LEU A 478 8.22 -4.50 -14.33
N ASP A 479 6.94 -4.39 -14.02
CA ASP A 479 5.96 -3.61 -14.79
C ASP A 479 6.14 -2.10 -14.54
N ASP A 480 5.73 -1.29 -15.51
CA ASP A 480 5.83 0.17 -15.48
C ASP A 480 7.25 0.69 -15.16
N CYS A 481 8.26 0.02 -15.71
CA CYS A 481 9.67 0.38 -15.59
C CYS A 481 10.30 0.56 -16.98
N PRO A 482 10.27 1.78 -17.57
CA PRO A 482 9.46 2.95 -17.20
C PRO A 482 7.96 2.74 -17.51
N LYS A 483 7.08 3.69 -17.13
CA LYS A 483 5.63 3.59 -17.35
C LYS A 483 5.29 3.13 -18.78
N GLY A 484 4.47 2.08 -18.90
CA GLY A 484 4.09 1.45 -20.18
C GLY A 484 5.08 0.41 -20.71
N HIS A 485 6.21 0.21 -20.03
CA HIS A 485 7.27 -0.72 -20.41
C HIS A 485 7.62 -1.66 -19.26
N LYS A 486 8.26 -2.79 -19.60
CA LYS A 486 8.69 -3.80 -18.65
C LYS A 486 10.21 -3.95 -18.63
N ARG A 487 10.79 -4.15 -17.45
CA ARG A 487 12.18 -4.57 -17.27
C ARG A 487 12.22 -6.03 -16.86
N TYR A 488 12.96 -6.84 -17.61
CA TYR A 488 13.11 -8.28 -17.42
C TYR A 488 14.46 -8.58 -16.77
N TYR A 489 14.44 -9.46 -15.78
CA TYR A 489 15.63 -10.03 -15.17
C TYR A 489 15.80 -11.45 -15.71
N MET A 490 16.95 -11.68 -16.33
CA MET A 490 17.22 -12.87 -17.12
C MET A 490 18.42 -13.62 -16.53
N LYS A 491 18.40 -14.95 -16.59
CA LYS A 491 19.51 -15.79 -16.16
C LYS A 491 19.74 -16.95 -17.12
N LYS A 492 20.94 -17.51 -17.12
CA LYS A 492 21.31 -18.72 -17.83
C LYS A 492 22.31 -19.52 -16.99
N VAL A 493 22.00 -20.79 -16.77
CA VAL A 493 22.94 -21.76 -16.20
C VAL A 493 23.83 -22.27 -17.35
N LEU A 494 25.16 -22.26 -17.15
CA LEU A 494 26.14 -22.56 -18.21
C LEU A 494 26.49 -24.03 -18.37
#